data_AF-A0A1Z9BYU0-F1
#
_entry.id   AF-A0A1Z9BYU0-F1
#
_cell.length_a   1.000
_cell.length_b   1.000
_cell.length_c   1.000
_cell.angle_alpha   90.00
_cell.angle_beta   90.00
_cell.angle_gamma   90.00
#
_symmetry.space_group_name_H-M   'P 1'
#
loop_
_entity.id
_entity.type
_entity.pdbx_description
1 polymer ?
#
loop_
_entity_poly.entity_id
_entity_poly.type
_entity_poly.pdbx_seq_one_letter_code
_entity_poly.pdbx_strand_id
1 'polypeptide(L)' 'MDLSKAVRLRDLPPKRVNVDFPVWMVNWLDWESKRQGINRQALIKVLITERIDRANRQDKST' A
#
# COMPACT_ATOMS: atom_id res chain seq x y z
N MET A 1 1.78 25.24 -15.87
CA MET A 1 1.27 24.11 -15.05
C MET A 1 0.61 24.69 -13.82
N ASP A 2 -0.70 24.49 -13.67
CA ASP A 2 -1.45 24.97 -12.50
C ASP A 2 -1.19 24.02 -11.31
N LEU A 3 -0.31 24.44 -10.40
CA LEU A 3 0.11 23.68 -9.22
C LEU A 3 -0.93 23.75 -8.09
N SER A 4 -2.00 24.54 -8.26
CA SER A 4 -3.02 24.82 -7.22
C SER A 4 -3.93 23.63 -6.95
N LYS A 5 -3.92 22.60 -7.80
CA LYS A 5 -4.71 21.36 -7.66
C LYS A 5 -3.89 20.18 -7.13
N ALA A 6 -2.62 20.37 -6.80
CA ALA A 6 -1.76 19.30 -6.28
C ALA A 6 -2.11 19.01 -4.81
N VAL A 7 -3.08 18.11 -4.59
CA VAL A 7 -3.35 17.58 -3.26
C VAL A 7 -2.15 16.74 -2.83
N ARG A 8 -1.51 17.13 -1.73
CA ARG A 8 -0.48 16.29 -1.11
C ARG A 8 -1.17 15.07 -0.54
N LEU A 9 -0.83 13.88 -1.06
CA LEU A 9 -1.46 12.62 -0.65
C LEU A 9 -1.38 12.37 0.88
N ARG A 10 -0.39 12.97 1.56
CA ARG A 10 -0.21 12.91 3.02
C ARG A 10 -1.22 13.73 3.81
N ASP A 11 -1.84 14.74 3.20
CA ASP A 11 -2.80 15.64 3.83
C ASP A 11 -4.24 15.11 3.72
N LEU A 12 -4.43 14.00 2.97
CA LEU A 12 -5.72 13.32 2.88
C LEU A 12 -6.02 12.56 4.18
N PRO A 13 -7.25 12.65 4.71
CA PRO A 13 -7.62 11.95 5.93
C PRO A 13 -7.59 10.43 5.70
N PRO A 14 -7.02 9.64 6.63
CA PRO A 14 -7.00 8.20 6.51
C PRO A 14 -8.42 7.62 6.59
N LYS A 15 -8.79 6.78 5.62
CA LYS A 15 -10.04 6.01 5.63
C LYS A 15 -9.77 4.59 6.15
N ARG A 16 -10.51 4.16 7.19
CA ARG A 16 -10.46 2.76 7.66
C ARG A 16 -11.21 1.85 6.69
N VAL A 17 -10.61 0.71 6.37
CA VAL A 17 -11.18 -0.33 5.54
C VAL A 17 -10.94 -1.67 6.24
N ASN A 18 -12.00 -2.46 6.39
CA ASN A 18 -11.93 -3.81 6.96
C ASN A 18 -11.81 -4.82 5.82
N VAL A 19 -10.93 -5.81 5.98
CA VAL A 19 -10.68 -6.85 4.98
C VAL A 19 -10.41 -8.17 5.71
N ASP A 20 -11.08 -9.23 5.29
CA ASP A 20 -10.80 -10.58 5.76
C ASP A 20 -9.70 -11.22 4.91
N PHE A 21 -8.77 -11.90 5.58
CA PHE A 21 -7.66 -12.62 4.93
C PHE A 21 -7.72 -14.10 5.31
N PRO A 22 -7.46 -15.01 4.36
CA PRO A 22 -7.24 -16.42 4.68
C PRO A 22 -6.12 -16.60 5.70
N VAL A 23 -6.24 -17.62 6.57
CA VAL A 23 -5.28 -17.89 7.64
C VAL A 23 -3.84 -18.03 7.12
N TRP A 24 -3.66 -18.71 5.99
CA TRP A 24 -2.32 -18.90 5.39
C TRP A 24 -1.67 -17.57 5.01
N MET A 25 -2.46 -16.59 4.58
CA MET A 25 -1.96 -15.28 4.18
C MET A 25 -1.56 -14.46 5.41
N VAL A 26 -2.35 -14.54 6.49
CA VAL A 26 -2.00 -13.90 7.77
C VAL A 26 -0.70 -14.47 8.32
N ASN A 27 -0.54 -15.79 8.33
CA ASN A 27 0.70 -16.43 8.79
C ASN A 27 1.92 -16.00 7.96
N TRP A 28 1.77 -15.85 6.65
CA TRP A 28 2.84 -15.34 5.79
C TRP A 28 3.17 -13.87 6.10
N LEU A 29 2.15 -13.01 6.25
CA LEU A 29 2.32 -11.62 6.62
C LEU A 29 3.04 -11.47 7.97
N ASP A 30 2.74 -12.33 8.94
CA ASP A 30 3.40 -12.35 10.25
C ASP A 30 4.88 -12.64 10.16
N TRP A 31 5.21 -13.67 9.39
CA TRP A 31 6.59 -14.10 9.20
C TRP A 31 7.40 -12.99 8.51
N GLU A 32 6.86 -12.39 7.43
CA GLU A 32 7.55 -11.33 6.70
C GLU A 32 7.63 -10.04 7.53
N SER A 33 6.59 -9.70 8.30
CA SER A 33 6.59 -8.59 9.24
C SER A 33 7.74 -8.71 10.25
N LYS A 34 7.92 -9.90 10.84
CA LYS A 34 9.03 -10.19 11.76
C LYS A 34 10.39 -10.08 11.07
N ARG A 35 10.52 -10.65 9.86
CA ARG A 35 11.75 -10.61 9.07
C ARG A 35 12.17 -9.19 8.71
N GLN A 36 11.21 -8.32 8.39
CA GLN A 36 11.48 -6.92 8.05
C GLN A 36 11.49 -5.97 9.27
N GLY A 37 11.08 -6.45 10.45
CA GLY A 37 11.02 -5.62 11.66
C GLY A 37 9.93 -4.53 11.63
N ILE A 38 8.87 -4.73 10.85
CA ILE A 38 7.74 -3.80 10.72
C ILE A 38 6.41 -4.47 11.06
N ASN A 39 5.37 -3.70 11.37
CA ASN A 39 4.04 -4.28 11.61
C ASN A 39 3.33 -4.64 10.30
N ARG A 40 2.32 -5.52 10.40
CA ARG A 40 1.52 -6.00 9.25
C ARG A 40 0.93 -4.86 8.43
N GLN A 41 0.41 -3.82 9.08
CA GLN A 41 -0.24 -2.70 8.38
C GLN A 41 0.77 -1.91 7.53
N ALA A 42 2.00 -1.73 8.02
CA ALA A 42 3.09 -1.13 7.26
C ALA A 42 3.48 -2.01 6.07
N LEU A 43 3.64 -3.32 6.29
CA LEU A 43 3.94 -4.27 5.22
C LEU A 43 2.86 -4.28 4.13
N ILE A 44 1.59 -4.35 4.52
CA ILE A 44 0.44 -4.30 3.58
C ILE A 44 0.47 -3.00 2.77
N LYS A 45 0.72 -1.85 3.40
CA LYS A 45 0.81 -0.56 2.70
C LYS A 45 1.91 -0.57 1.64
N VAL A 46 3.09 -1.09 1.96
CA VAL A 46 4.21 -1.19 1.01
C VAL A 46 3.83 -2.07 -0.18
N LEU A 47 3.33 -3.28 0.06
CA LEU A 47 2.93 -4.21 -1.00
C LEU A 47 1.86 -3.63 -1.94
N ILE A 48 0.84 -2.97 -1.37
CA ILE A 48 -0.21 -2.29 -2.16
C ILE A 48 0.39 -1.15 -2.99
N THR A 49 1.26 -0.34 -2.38
CA THR A 49 1.88 0.81 -3.05
C THR A 49 2.74 0.35 -4.21
N GLU A 50 3.59 -0.65 -4.01
CA GLU A 50 4.42 -1.24 -5.07
C GLU A 50 3.57 -1.77 -6.23
N ARG A 51 2.46 -2.44 -5.94
CA ARG A 51 1.57 -2.99 -6.98
C ARG A 51 0.89 -1.88 -7.79
N ILE A 52 0.43 -0.83 -7.12
CA ILE A 52 -0.19 0.36 -7.75
C ILE A 52 0.85 1.10 -8.59
N ASP A 53 2.06 1.32 -8.07
CA ASP A 53 3.13 2.00 -8.79
C ASP A 53 3.54 1.23 -10.06
N ARG A 54 3.62 -0.10 -9.98
CA ARG A 54 3.88 -0.94 -11.16
C ARG A 54 2.76 -0.83 -12.20
N ALA A 55 1.50 -0.80 -11.78
CA ALA A 55 0.36 -0.62 -12.70
C ALA A 55 0.39 0.77 -13.37
N ASN A 56 0.55 1.84 -12.58
CA ASN A 56 0.62 3.21 -13.09
C ASN A 56 1.80 3.44 -14.07
N ARG A 57 2.90 2.70 -13.91
CA ARG A 57 4.02 2.76 -14.87
C ARG A 57 3.70 2.07 -16.19
N GLN A 58 2.91 1.00 -16.19
CA GLN A 58 2.48 0.32 -17.41
C GLN A 58 1.51 1.18 -18.22
N ASP A 59 0.60 1.90 -17.55
CA ASP A 59 -0.39 2.78 -18.20
C ASP A 59 0.21 4.02 -18.87
N LYS A 60 1.41 4.46 -18.46
CA LYS A 60 2.11 5.62 -19.07
C LYS A 60 2.90 5.28 -20.33
N SER A 61 2.96 4.00 -20.70
CA SER A 61 3.74 3.50 -21.83
C SER A 61 2.87 3.12 -23.05
N THR A 62 1.55 3.41 -22.99
CA THR A 62 0.58 3.32 -24.09
C THR A 62 0.00 4.71 -24.34
#